data_AF-A0A7V8JF55-F1
#
_entry.id   AF-A0A7V8JF55-F1
#
_cell.length_a   1.000
_cell.length_b   1.000
_cell.length_c   1.000
_cell.angle_alpha   90.00
_cell.angle_beta   90.00
_cell.angle_gamma   90.00
#
_symmetry.space_group_name_H-M   'P 1'
#
loop_
_entity.id
_entity.type
_entity.pdbx_description
1 polymer ?
#
loop_
_entity_poly.entity_id
_entity_poly.type
_entity_poly.pdbx_seq_one_letter_code
_entity_poly.pdbx_strand_id
1 'polypeptide(L)' 'MMISRKIGHVTFHHDDEFKGEVIIEKGDVRLSVSMDAMRAIVAEGVRFDLASHVAKMKPADLLRRIA' A
#
# COMPACT_ATOMS: atom_id res chain seq x y z
N MET A 1 -16.55 -9.10 5.59
CA MET A 1 -17.20 -9.31 4.26
C MET A 1 -16.10 -9.35 3.20
N MET A 2 -16.12 -10.30 2.26
CA MET A 2 -15.07 -10.37 1.24
C MET A 2 -15.28 -9.31 0.16
N ILE A 3 -14.31 -8.42 -0.01
CA ILE A 3 -14.27 -7.36 -1.03
C ILE A 3 -13.35 -7.81 -2.16
N SER A 4 -13.85 -7.69 -3.39
CA SER A 4 -13.05 -7.89 -4.61
C SER A 4 -12.78 -6.56 -5.30
N ARG A 5 -11.51 -6.29 -5.60
CA ARG A 5 -11.07 -5.07 -6.30
C ARG A 5 -10.15 -5.42 -7.47
N LYS A 6 -10.49 -4.96 -8.66
CA LYS A 6 -9.67 -5.14 -9.87
C LYS A 6 -8.81 -3.90 -10.14
N ILE A 7 -7.51 -4.10 -10.33
CA ILE A 7 -6.54 -3.06 -10.70
C ILE A 7 -5.77 -3.57 -11.92
N GLY A 8 -6.04 -2.97 -13.08
CA GLY A 8 -5.50 -3.45 -14.36
C GLY A 8 -5.88 -4.91 -14.62
N HIS A 9 -4.87 -5.77 -14.76
CA HIS A 9 -5.03 -7.21 -15.01
C HIS A 9 -4.99 -8.07 -13.74
N VAL A 10 -4.99 -7.44 -12.55
CA VAL A 10 -4.89 -8.13 -11.26
C VAL A 10 -6.17 -7.91 -10.47
N THR A 11 -6.70 -8.97 -9.87
CA THR A 11 -7.83 -8.91 -8.95
C THR A 11 -7.35 -9.22 -7.53
N PHE A 12 -7.73 -8.38 -6.59
CA PHE A 12 -7.45 -8.56 -5.17
C PHE A 12 -8.74 -8.91 -4.46
N HIS A 13 -8.70 -9.93 -3.60
CA HIS A 13 -9.80 -10.29 -2.72
C HIS A 13 -9.31 -10.21 -1.29
N HIS A 14 -10.01 -9.45 -0.46
CA HIS A 14 -9.62 -9.20 0.92
C HIS A 14 -10.84 -9.05 1.82
N ASP A 15 -10.68 -9.28 3.10
CA ASP A 15 -11.70 -8.94 4.08
C ASP A 15 -11.85 -7.41 4.20
N ASP A 16 -13.07 -6.94 4.42
CA ASP A 16 -13.41 -5.51 4.57
C ASP A 16 -12.79 -4.85 5.80
N GLU A 17 -12.45 -5.63 6.82
CA GLU A 17 -11.69 -5.16 7.98
C GLU A 17 -10.17 -5.23 7.73
N PHE A 18 -9.74 -5.64 6.53
CA PHE A 18 -8.33 -5.76 6.13
C PHE A 18 -7.54 -6.70 7.06
N LYS A 19 -8.18 -7.78 7.50
CA LYS A 19 -7.61 -8.83 8.35
C LYS A 19 -7.34 -10.11 7.57
N GLY A 20 -6.48 -10.96 8.12
CA GLY A 20 -6.17 -12.28 7.56
C GLY A 20 -5.36 -12.19 6.27
N GLU A 21 -5.84 -12.86 5.22
CA GLU A 21 -5.14 -13.01 3.96
C GLU A 21 -5.77 -12.16 2.85
N VAL A 22 -4.92 -11.65 1.96
CA VAL A 22 -5.31 -11.22 0.63
C VAL A 22 -5.05 -12.32 -0.36
N ILE A 23 -6.01 -12.50 -1.27
CA ILE A 23 -5.85 -13.34 -2.44
C ILE A 23 -5.65 -12.43 -3.66
N ILE A 24 -4.56 -12.65 -4.38
CA ILE A 24 -4.18 -11.91 -5.59
C ILE A 24 -4.30 -12.87 -6.78
N GLU A 25 -5.10 -12.50 -7.76
CA GLU A 25 -5.36 -13.29 -8.96
C GLU A 25 -4.92 -12.53 -10.21
N LYS A 26 -4.19 -13.21 -11.11
CA LYS A 26 -3.77 -12.70 -12.41
C LYS A 26 -3.79 -13.82 -13.44
N GLY A 27 -4.84 -13.85 -14.27
CA GLY A 27 -5.07 -14.97 -15.18
C GLY A 27 -5.29 -16.26 -14.37
N ASP A 28 -4.51 -17.29 -14.66
CA ASP A 28 -4.58 -18.59 -13.98
C ASP A 28 -3.73 -18.65 -12.69
N VAL A 29 -3.01 -17.57 -12.36
CA VAL A 29 -2.16 -17.52 -11.16
C VAL A 29 -2.95 -16.94 -10.00
N ARG A 30 -2.93 -17.64 -8.87
CA ARG A 30 -3.52 -17.22 -7.59
C ARG A 30 -2.48 -17.31 -6.48
N LEU A 31 -2.28 -16.20 -5.77
CA LEU A 31 -1.36 -16.07 -4.64
C LEU A 31 -2.15 -15.65 -3.39
N SER A 32 -1.79 -16.20 -2.23
CA SER A 32 -2.25 -15.71 -0.93
C SER A 32 -1.10 -15.00 -0.23
N VAL A 33 -1.37 -13.84 0.35
CA VAL A 33 -0.39 -13.07 1.13
C VAL A 33 -1.09 -12.53 2.36
N SER A 34 -0.44 -12.60 3.52
CA SER A 34 -0.99 -12.02 4.74
C SER A 34 -1.14 -10.50 4.60
N MET A 35 -2.24 -9.97 5.15
CA MET A 35 -2.49 -8.53 5.18
C MET A 35 -1.39 -7.79 5.95
N ASP A 36 -0.81 -8.41 6.97
CA ASP A 36 0.27 -7.83 7.77
C ASP A 36 1.54 -7.63 6.93
N ALA A 37 1.93 -8.64 6.13
CA ALA A 37 3.07 -8.52 5.22
C ALA A 37 2.84 -7.43 4.17
N MET A 38 1.62 -7.35 3.62
CA MET A 38 1.30 -6.32 2.65
C MET A 38 1.31 -4.92 3.26
N ARG A 39 0.80 -4.75 4.49
CA ARG A 39 0.87 -3.48 5.23
C ARG A 39 2.31 -3.05 5.46
N ALA A 40 3.21 -3.97 5.78
CA ALA A 40 4.63 -3.68 5.96
C ALA A 40 5.24 -3.09 4.67
N ILE A 41 5.01 -3.75 3.53
CA ILE A 41 5.51 -3.29 2.22
C ILE A 41 4.93 -1.93 1.83
N VAL A 42 3.62 -1.73 2.01
CA VAL A 42 2.97 -0.45 1.70
C VAL A 42 3.52 0.67 2.59
N ALA A 43 3.74 0.41 3.87
CA ALA A 43 4.32 1.37 4.79
C ALA A 43 5.74 1.80 4.37
N GLU A 44 6.54 0.87 3.88
CA GLU A 44 7.87 1.18 3.32
C GLU A 44 7.78 2.07 2.08
N GLY A 45 6.85 1.78 1.16
CA GLY A 45 6.61 2.63 -0.02
C GLY A 45 6.22 4.06 0.36
N VAL A 46 5.28 4.22 1.30
CA VAL A 46 4.85 5.55 1.79
C VAL A 46 6.01 6.30 2.43
N ARG A 47 6.86 5.63 3.22
CA ARG A 47 8.06 6.26 3.81
C ARG A 47 9.03 6.72 2.73
N PHE A 48 9.27 5.91 1.71
CA PHE A 48 10.15 6.28 0.60
C PHE A 48 9.63 7.49 -0.17
N ASP A 49 8.33 7.51 -0.50
CA ASP A 49 7.70 8.62 -1.21
C ASP A 49 7.74 9.91 -0.38
N LEU A 50 7.45 9.80 0.92
CA LEU A 50 7.53 10.93 1.84
C LEU A 50 8.96 11.48 1.92
N ALA A 51 9.96 10.61 2.11
CA ALA A 51 11.35 11.02 2.17
C ALA A 51 11.80 11.70 0.86
N SER A 52 11.39 11.14 -0.28
CA SER A 52 11.67 11.70 -1.61
C SER A 52 11.01 13.06 -1.82
N HIS A 53 9.79 13.24 -1.31
CA HIS A 53 9.09 14.52 -1.35
C HIS A 53 9.77 15.57 -0.46
N VAL A 54 10.09 15.20 0.79
CA VAL A 54 10.79 16.08 1.75
C VAL A 54 12.15 16.51 1.21
N ALA A 55 12.92 15.61 0.60
CA ALA A 55 14.22 15.93 0.01
C ALA A 55 14.14 16.97 -1.13
N LYS A 56 12.97 17.09 -1.79
CA LYS A 56 12.72 18.06 -2.87
C LYS A 56 12.11 19.38 -2.37
N MET A 57 11.74 19.47 -1.09
CA MET A 57 11.15 20.68 -0.53
C MET A 57 12.20 21.74 -0.22
N LYS A 58 11.82 23.01 -0.35
CA LYS A 58 12.67 24.12 0.12
C LYS A 58 12.70 24.13 1.65
N PRO A 59 13.85 24.47 2.27
CA PRO A 59 13.96 24.50 3.74
C PRO A 59 12.90 25.36 4.44
N ALA A 60 12.51 26.49 3.83
CA ALA A 60 11.48 27.37 4.38
C ALA A 60 10.09 26.72 4.47
N ASP A 61 9.74 25.85 3.51
CA ASP A 61 8.47 25.14 3.49
C ASP A 61 8.46 23.96 4.48
N LEU A 62 9.63 23.38 4.75
CA LEU A 62 9.85 22.36 5.76
C LEU A 62 9.63 22.93 7.16
N LEU A 63 10.23 24.08 7.45
CA LEU A 63 10.13 24.76 8.75
C LEU A 63 8.68 25.13 9.11
N ARG A 64 7.86 25.50 8.11
CA ARG A 64 6.44 25.83 8.32
C ARG A 64 5.54 24.63 8.65
N ARG A 65 5.98 23.40 8.38
CA ARG A 65 5.21 22.18 8.66
C ARG A 65 5.51 21.56 10.02
N ILE A 66 6.62 21.94 10.65
CA ILE A 66 7.08 21.40 11.94
C ILE A 66 6.99 22.42 13.09
N ALA A 67 6.67 23.66 12.78
CA ALA A 67 6.34 24.73 13.73
C ALA A 67 4.83 24.75 13.97
#